data_AF-A0A7X0MWM6-F1
#
_entry.id   AF-A0A7X0MWM6-F1
#
_cell.length_a   1.000
_cell.length_b   1.000
_cell.length_c   1.000
_cell.angle_alpha   90.00
_cell.angle_beta   90.00
_cell.angle_gamma   90.00
#
_symmetry.space_group_name_H-M   'P 1'
#
loop_
_entity.id
_entity.type
_entity.pdbx_description
1 polymer ?
#
loop_
_entity_poly.entity_id
_entity_poly.type
_entity_poly.pdbx_seq_one_letter_code
_entity_poly.pdbx_strand_id
1 'polypeptide(L)'
;MSLLKDLTINRPDIFSRHSLELSFKLLRHRDPSLALEVQNVMAGKTNDAPSARTLPPHLSRSCEFFMVAIDPVVVGQIISSLTLIGRNIIEQNNVRPSRKAIILSLLEEWMGLVEWLISESEQHLPAANATHSA
;
A
#
# COMPACT_ATOMS: atom_id res chain seq x y z
N MET A 1 -20.01 -17.32 2.30
CA MET A 1 -19.28 -16.13 1.81
C MET A 1 -18.44 -15.52 2.92
N SER A 2 -17.43 -16.23 3.45
CA SER A 2 -16.59 -15.73 4.56
C SER A 2 -15.27 -16.49 4.64
N LEU A 3 -14.45 -16.36 3.60
CA LEU A 3 -13.08 -16.91 3.56
C LEU A 3 -12.10 -15.88 2.97
N LEU A 4 -12.58 -15.01 2.07
CA LEU A 4 -11.79 -13.90 1.50
C LEU A 4 -11.56 -12.74 2.50
N LYS A 5 -12.45 -12.56 3.49
CA LYS A 5 -12.27 -11.54 4.53
C LYS A 5 -11.17 -11.94 5.54
N ASP A 6 -11.06 -13.23 5.86
CA ASP A 6 -10.04 -13.71 6.80
C ASP A 6 -8.64 -13.77 6.19
N LEU A 7 -8.52 -14.00 4.88
CA LEU A 7 -7.24 -13.95 4.15
C LEU A 7 -6.71 -12.51 3.95
N THR A 8 -7.61 -11.53 3.82
CA THR A 8 -7.21 -10.11 3.68
C THR A 8 -6.78 -9.48 5.01
N ILE A 9 -7.25 -10.02 6.15
CA ILE A 9 -6.72 -9.66 7.49
C ILE A 9 -5.26 -10.12 7.65
N ASN A 10 -4.81 -11.13 6.89
CA ASN A 10 -3.49 -11.75 7.08
C ASN A 10 -2.44 -11.37 6.02
N ARG A 11 -2.80 -10.57 5.01
CA ARG A 11 -1.90 -10.12 3.92
C ARG A 11 -2.19 -8.68 3.51
N PRO A 12 -1.87 -7.70 4.37
CA PRO A 12 -2.03 -6.27 4.08
C PRO A 12 -1.06 -5.78 2.99
N ASP A 13 -0.13 -6.61 2.54
CA ASP A 13 0.69 -6.44 1.35
C ASP A 13 -0.05 -6.71 0.03
N ILE A 14 -1.31 -7.18 0.05
CA ILE A 14 -2.07 -7.48 -1.17
C ILE A 14 -3.11 -6.38 -1.44
N PHE A 15 -2.91 -5.65 -2.53
CA PHE A 15 -3.82 -4.59 -2.97
C PHE A 15 -4.60 -5.00 -4.21
N SER A 16 -5.84 -4.54 -4.30
CA SER A 16 -6.60 -4.66 -5.55
C SER A 16 -6.04 -3.72 -6.62
N ARG A 17 -6.18 -4.09 -7.89
CA ARG A 17 -5.90 -3.19 -9.03
C ARG A 17 -6.61 -1.86 -8.87
N HIS A 18 -7.87 -1.91 -8.46
CA HIS A 18 -8.72 -0.73 -8.33
C HIS A 18 -8.16 0.25 -7.29
N SER A 19 -7.73 -0.26 -6.14
CA SER A 19 -7.13 0.53 -5.06
C SER A 19 -5.83 1.22 -5.52
N LEU A 20 -4.97 0.49 -6.24
CA LEU A 20 -3.73 1.06 -6.79
C LEU A 20 -4.00 2.08 -7.89
N GLU A 21 -4.94 1.83 -8.80
CA GLU A 21 -5.30 2.78 -9.85
C GLU A 21 -5.91 4.06 -9.29
N LEU A 22 -6.75 3.96 -8.26
CA LEU A 22 -7.30 5.14 -7.59
C LEU A 22 -6.23 5.90 -6.84
N SER A 23 -5.33 5.20 -6.13
CA SER A 23 -4.17 5.82 -5.47
C SER A 23 -3.31 6.57 -6.48
N PHE A 24 -2.97 5.94 -7.61
CA PHE A 24 -2.24 6.57 -8.72
C PHE A 24 -2.95 7.84 -9.23
N LYS A 25 -4.26 7.75 -9.52
CA LYS A 25 -5.05 8.88 -10.03
C LYS A 25 -5.07 10.05 -9.05
N LEU A 26 -5.21 9.77 -7.75
CA LEU A 26 -5.24 10.80 -6.71
C LEU A 26 -3.87 11.44 -6.50
N LEU A 27 -2.80 10.63 -6.50
CA LEU A 27 -1.44 11.11 -6.30
C LEU A 27 -0.91 11.89 -7.50
N ARG A 28 -1.23 11.48 -8.74
CA ARG A 28 -0.68 12.08 -9.98
C ARG A 28 -0.83 13.60 -10.06
N HIS A 29 -1.90 14.14 -9.51
CA HIS A 29 -2.15 15.58 -9.53
C HIS A 29 -1.36 16.38 -8.49
N ARG A 30 -0.87 15.70 -7.45
CA ARG A 30 -0.25 16.33 -6.28
C ARG A 30 1.23 15.99 -6.17
N ASP A 31 1.53 14.70 -6.27
CA ASP A 31 2.87 14.13 -6.17
C ASP A 31 3.09 13.11 -7.30
N PRO A 32 3.59 13.58 -8.46
CA PRO A 32 3.84 12.72 -9.61
C PRO A 32 4.88 11.62 -9.34
N SER A 33 5.81 11.86 -8.41
CA SER A 33 6.85 10.90 -8.05
C SER A 33 6.24 9.72 -7.28
N LEU A 34 5.38 9.98 -6.29
CA LEU A 34 4.66 8.93 -5.59
C LEU A 34 3.70 8.17 -6.51
N ALA A 35 3.07 8.87 -7.47
CA ALA A 35 2.25 8.21 -8.47
C ALA A 35 3.07 7.25 -9.34
N LEU A 36 4.28 7.63 -9.75
CA LEU A 36 5.16 6.75 -10.50
C LEU A 36 5.49 5.48 -9.71
N GLU A 37 5.69 5.60 -8.40
CA GLU A 37 6.01 4.45 -7.55
C GLU A 37 4.84 3.46 -7.45
N VAL A 38 3.62 3.96 -7.28
CA VAL A 38 2.40 3.13 -7.35
C VAL A 38 2.25 2.48 -8.74
N GLN A 39 2.62 3.20 -9.80
CA GLN A 39 2.62 2.64 -11.15
C GLN A 39 3.68 1.54 -11.34
N ASN A 40 4.87 1.70 -10.77
CA ASN A 40 5.93 0.70 -10.81
C ASN A 40 5.49 -0.60 -10.14
N VAL A 41 4.75 -0.50 -9.03
CA VAL A 41 4.15 -1.65 -8.34
C VAL A 41 3.14 -2.38 -9.23
N MET A 42 2.23 -1.65 -9.87
CA MET A 42 1.29 -2.23 -10.84
C MET A 42 1.99 -2.84 -12.07
N ALA A 43 3.15 -2.32 -12.44
CA ALA A 43 3.97 -2.83 -13.53
C ALA A 43 4.88 -4.00 -13.13
N GLY A 44 4.94 -4.36 -11.84
CA GLY A 44 5.86 -5.38 -11.32
C GLY A 44 7.33 -4.96 -11.38
N LYS A 45 7.61 -3.66 -11.35
CA LYS A 45 8.95 -3.05 -11.47
C LYS A 45 9.41 -2.44 -10.14
N THR A 46 9.14 -3.09 -9.01
CA THR A 46 9.64 -2.63 -7.72
C THR A 46 11.16 -2.83 -7.67
N ASN A 47 11.91 -1.77 -7.36
CA ASN A 47 13.36 -1.74 -7.59
C ASN A 47 14.20 -2.51 -6.56
N ASP A 48 13.68 -2.96 -5.41
CA ASP A 48 14.55 -3.44 -4.32
C ASP A 48 14.02 -4.64 -3.50
N ALA A 49 13.31 -5.61 -4.12
CA ALA A 49 12.98 -6.86 -3.43
C ALA A 49 13.53 -8.09 -4.18
N PRO A 50 14.47 -8.88 -3.59
CA PRO A 50 15.04 -10.08 -4.23
C PRO A 50 14.06 -11.26 -4.35
N SER A 51 12.75 -11.01 -4.33
CA SER A 51 11.70 -12.03 -4.48
C SER A 51 10.50 -11.56 -5.30
N ALA A 52 10.65 -10.51 -6.11
CA ALA A 52 9.66 -10.20 -7.13
C ALA A 52 9.71 -11.29 -8.21
N ARG A 53 8.95 -12.37 -8.03
CA ARG A 53 8.58 -13.27 -9.12
C ARG A 53 7.90 -12.42 -10.18
N THR A 54 8.67 -12.00 -11.18
CA THR A 54 8.17 -11.26 -12.34
C THR A 54 7.12 -12.13 -13.01
N LEU A 55 5.85 -11.84 -12.78
CA LEU A 55 4.79 -12.45 -13.57
C LEU A 55 5.00 -12.04 -15.04
N PRO A 56 4.90 -12.97 -15.99
CA PRO A 56 5.05 -12.66 -17.40
C PRO A 56 4.11 -11.51 -17.80
N PRO A 57 4.58 -10.53 -18.62
CA PRO A 57 3.83 -9.30 -18.92
C PRO A 57 2.48 -9.52 -19.62
N HIS A 58 2.23 -10.72 -20.16
CA HIS A 58 0.95 -11.10 -20.77
C HIS A 58 -0.11 -11.55 -19.75
N LEU A 59 0.28 -11.92 -18.52
CA LEU A 59 -0.63 -12.26 -17.41
C LEU A 59 -0.89 -11.05 -16.49
N SER A 60 0.02 -10.06 -16.48
CA SER A 60 -0.09 -8.87 -15.64
C SER A 60 -1.28 -7.96 -15.98
N ARG A 61 -1.91 -8.13 -17.15
CA ARG A 61 -3.07 -7.31 -17.57
C ARG A 61 -4.40 -7.81 -16.97
N SER A 62 -4.48 -9.07 -16.55
CA SER A 62 -5.68 -9.70 -15.96
C SER A 62 -5.55 -9.92 -14.45
N CYS A 63 -4.43 -9.53 -13.84
CA CYS A 63 -4.25 -9.69 -12.40
C CYS A 63 -5.08 -8.64 -11.65
N GLU A 64 -6.00 -9.09 -10.81
CA GLU A 64 -6.88 -8.25 -9.99
C GLU A 64 -6.23 -7.84 -8.66
N PHE A 65 -5.16 -8.53 -8.26
CA PHE A 65 -4.47 -8.33 -6.98
C PHE A 65 -2.96 -8.23 -7.18
N PHE A 66 -2.30 -7.36 -6.42
CA PHE A 66 -0.88 -7.08 -6.52
C PHE A 66 -0.25 -7.14 -5.14
N MET A 67 0.91 -7.81 -5.05
CA MET A 67 1.74 -7.76 -3.86
C MET A 67 2.53 -6.44 -3.88
N VAL A 68 2.34 -5.62 -2.87
CA VAL A 68 2.94 -4.30 -2.72
C VAL A 68 4.23 -4.44 -1.92
N ALA A 69 5.36 -4.40 -2.61
CA ALA A 69 6.69 -4.37 -2.03
C ALA A 69 7.27 -2.97 -2.23
N ILE A 70 6.96 -2.06 -1.30
CA ILE A 70 7.38 -0.66 -1.31
C ILE A 70 8.09 -0.35 0.02
N ASP A 71 9.08 0.53 0.00
CA ASP A 71 9.74 1.05 1.20
C ASP A 71 8.73 1.69 2.18
N PRO A 72 8.79 1.38 3.50
CA PRO A 72 7.86 1.93 4.48
C PRO A 72 7.80 3.47 4.52
N VAL A 73 8.91 4.16 4.23
CA VAL A 73 8.97 5.63 4.14
C VAL A 73 8.09 6.12 3.01
N VAL A 74 8.13 5.46 1.85
CA VAL A 74 7.29 5.80 0.69
C VAL A 74 5.83 5.53 1.00
N VAL A 75 5.51 4.43 1.68
CA VAL A 75 4.14 4.16 2.15
C VAL A 75 3.64 5.29 3.06
N GLY A 76 4.47 5.76 4.00
CA GLY A 76 4.15 6.92 4.84
C GLY A 76 3.90 8.21 4.04
N GLN A 77 4.67 8.45 2.98
CA GLN A 77 4.47 9.60 2.08
C GLN A 77 3.16 9.51 1.30
N ILE A 78 2.76 8.30 0.87
CA ILE A 78 1.46 8.05 0.23
C ILE A 78 0.32 8.36 1.21
N ILE A 79 0.37 7.83 2.43
CA ILE A 79 -0.63 8.09 3.48
C ILE A 79 -0.75 9.59 3.76
N SER A 80 0.38 10.29 3.92
CA SER A 80 0.40 11.74 4.13
C SER A 80 -0.28 12.51 2.98
N SER A 81 0.04 12.14 1.74
CA SER A 81 -0.57 12.74 0.55
C SER A 81 -2.07 12.49 0.46
N LEU A 82 -2.52 11.26 0.71
CA LEU A 82 -3.94 10.89 0.74
C LEU A 82 -4.68 11.60 1.88
N THR A 83 -4.05 11.78 3.03
CA THR A 83 -4.61 12.50 4.19
C THR A 83 -4.89 13.96 3.84
N LEU A 84 -3.97 14.62 3.15
CA LEU A 84 -4.16 16.01 2.76
C LEU A 84 -5.20 16.14 1.63
N ILE A 85 -5.23 15.20 0.69
CA ILE A 85 -6.30 15.12 -0.32
C ILE A 85 -7.67 14.93 0.35
N GLY A 86 -7.76 14.04 1.34
CA GLY A 86 -8.96 13.79 2.12
C GLY A 86 -9.43 15.03 2.88
N ARG A 87 -8.51 15.74 3.54
CA ARG A 87 -8.80 16.99 4.24
C ARG A 87 -9.41 18.04 3.31
N ASN A 88 -8.75 18.31 2.18
CA ASN A 88 -9.23 19.29 1.19
C ASN A 88 -10.64 18.94 0.68
N ILE A 89 -10.94 17.64 0.55
CA ILE A 89 -12.22 17.14 0.08
C ILE A 89 -13.31 17.22 1.17
N ILE A 90 -12.95 17.12 2.45
CA ILE A 90 -13.88 17.32 3.56
C ILE A 90 -14.22 18.81 3.73
N GLU A 91 -13.22 19.69 3.60
CA GLU A 91 -13.38 21.15 3.70
C GLU A 91 -14.24 21.73 2.57
N GLN A 92 -14.27 21.06 1.42
CA GLN A 92 -15.20 21.38 0.33
C GLN A 92 -16.61 20.86 0.66
N ASN A 93 -17.45 21.73 1.22
CA ASN A 93 -18.82 21.45 1.70
C ASN A 93 -19.80 20.80 0.68
N ASN A 94 -19.40 20.58 -0.57
CA ASN A 94 -20.25 20.03 -1.64
C ASN A 94 -19.73 18.71 -2.23
N VAL A 95 -18.90 17.97 -1.49
CA VAL A 95 -18.37 16.69 -1.95
C VAL A 95 -19.38 15.55 -1.71
N ARG A 96 -19.58 14.75 -2.76
CA ARG A 96 -20.38 13.51 -2.71
C ARG A 96 -19.84 12.55 -1.64
N PRO A 97 -20.68 11.99 -0.75
CA PRO A 97 -20.28 11.06 0.31
C PRO A 97 -19.43 9.88 -0.19
N SER A 98 -19.70 9.39 -1.41
CA SER A 98 -18.93 8.31 -2.04
C SER A 98 -17.45 8.64 -2.24
N ARG A 99 -17.11 9.90 -2.53
CA ARG A 99 -15.71 10.32 -2.70
C ARG A 99 -14.94 10.33 -1.38
N LYS A 100 -15.62 10.69 -0.29
CA LYS A 100 -15.05 10.63 1.07
C LYS A 100 -14.80 9.17 1.46
N ALA A 101 -15.77 8.28 1.21
CA ALA A 101 -15.63 6.85 1.49
C ALA A 101 -14.46 6.21 0.74
N ILE A 102 -14.25 6.56 -0.54
CA ILE A 102 -13.12 6.06 -1.34
C ILE A 102 -11.78 6.42 -0.69
N ILE A 103 -11.60 7.67 -0.25
CA ILE A 103 -10.32 8.11 0.33
C ILE A 103 -10.07 7.45 1.68
N LEU A 104 -11.11 7.33 2.51
CA LEU A 104 -11.00 6.63 3.79
C LEU A 104 -10.63 5.16 3.59
N SER A 105 -11.28 4.47 2.64
CA SER A 105 -10.95 3.09 2.30
C SER A 105 -9.50 2.93 1.82
N LEU A 106 -9.00 3.86 0.98
CA LEU A 106 -7.60 3.81 0.56
C LEU A 106 -6.64 4.07 1.73
N LEU A 107 -6.96 5.03 2.60
CA LEU A 107 -6.16 5.29 3.80
C LEU A 107 -6.08 4.06 4.69
N GLU A 108 -7.19 3.37 4.92
CA GLU A 108 -7.23 2.12 5.70
C GLU A 108 -6.35 1.04 5.08
N GLU A 109 -6.41 0.83 3.76
CA GLU A 109 -5.55 -0.14 3.06
C GLU A 109 -4.06 0.20 3.21
N TRP A 110 -3.67 1.47 2.98
CA TRP A 110 -2.27 1.89 3.09
C TRP A 110 -1.77 1.91 4.55
N MET A 111 -2.61 2.24 5.53
CA MET A 111 -2.27 2.16 6.95
C MET A 111 -2.07 0.70 7.38
N GLY A 112 -2.93 -0.21 6.93
CA GLY A 112 -2.74 -1.64 7.19
C GLY A 112 -1.39 -2.15 6.67
N LEU A 113 -0.96 -1.68 5.50
CA LEU A 113 0.36 -2.03 4.97
C LEU A 113 1.50 -1.51 5.85
N VAL A 114 1.47 -0.23 6.27
CA VAL A 114 2.56 0.33 7.07
C VAL A 114 2.65 -0.28 8.46
N GLU A 115 1.50 -0.57 9.09
CA GLU A 115 1.45 -1.24 10.39
C GLU A 115 2.06 -2.65 10.31
N TRP A 116 1.78 -3.38 9.24
CA TRP A 116 2.37 -4.68 9.00
C TRP A 116 3.87 -4.62 8.71
N LEU A 117 4.33 -3.68 7.88
CA LEU A 117 5.76 -3.49 7.60
C LEU A 117 6.54 -3.18 8.88
N ILE A 118 5.99 -2.33 9.76
CA ILE A 118 6.58 -2.02 11.06
C ILE A 118 6.60 -3.29 11.94
N SER A 119 5.48 -3.99 12.06
CA SER A 119 5.37 -5.20 12.89
C SER A 119 6.31 -6.31 12.45
N GLU A 120 6.46 -6.53 11.15
CA GLU A 120 7.40 -7.51 10.58
C GLU A 120 8.86 -7.12 10.90
N SER A 121 9.18 -5.82 10.85
CA SER A 121 10.52 -5.33 11.18
C SER A 121 10.89 -5.51 12.65
N GLU A 122 9.92 -5.41 13.56
CA GLU A 122 10.11 -5.64 15.01
C GLU A 122 10.28 -7.13 15.34
N GLN A 123 9.61 -8.04 14.60
CA GLN A 123 9.74 -9.48 14.78
C GLN A 123 11.09 -10.05 14.29
N HIS A 124 11.79 -9.33 13.40
CA HIS A 124 13.09 -9.76 12.88
C HIS A 124 14.29 -9.21 13.66
N LEU A 125 14.08 -8.60 14.84
CA LEU A 125 15.19 -8.30 15.75
C LEU A 125 15.78 -9.63 16.25
N PRO A 126 17.03 -10.01 15.90
CA PRO A 126 17.65 -11.15 16.54
C PRO A 126 17.73 -10.82 18.03
N ALA A 127 17.40 -11.81 18.87
CA ALA A 127 17.66 -11.78 20.30
C ALA A 127 19.18 -11.65 20.52
N ALA A 128 19.72 -10.44 20.34
CA ALA A 128 21.06 -10.09 20.71
C ALA A 128 21.06 -10.02 22.24
N ASN A 129 21.84 -10.92 22.85
CA ASN A 129 22.19 -11.01 24.27
C ASN A 129 21.34 -11.97 25.11
N ALA A 130 21.51 -13.27 24.85
CA ALA A 130 21.49 -14.27 25.92
C ALA A 130 22.67 -15.24 25.73
N THR A 131 23.89 -14.72 25.64
CA THR A 131 25.12 -15.55 25.66
C THR A 131 26.35 -14.77 26.14
N HIS A 132 26.33 -14.40 27.42
CA HIS A 132 27.48 -14.10 28.29
C HIS A 132 26.85 -13.78 29.66
N SER A 133 27.17 -14.36 30.81
CA SER A 133 28.28 -15.14 31.36
C SER A 133 27.68 -15.85 32.61
N ALA A 134 28.19 -16.87 33.27
CA ALA A 134 29.41 -17.67 33.29
C ALA A 134 29.03 -19.00 33.97
#